data_AF-A0A7X3QEK4-F1
#
_entry.id   AF-A0A7X3QEK4-F1
#
_cell.length_a   1.000
_cell.length_b   1.000
_cell.length_c   1.000
_cell.angle_alpha   90.00
_cell.angle_beta   90.00
_cell.angle_gamma   90.00
#
_symmetry.space_group_name_H-M   'P 1'
#
loop_
_entity.id
_entity.type
_entity.pdbx_description
1 polymer ?
#
loop_
_entity_poly.entity_id
_entity_poly.type
_entity_poly.pdbx_seq_one_letter_code
_entity_poly.pdbx_strand_id
1 'polypeptide(L)' 'MRTLDRGLIVAILLLVGAPAAAQPDARDYEPVTEAMLLEPPPGDWLMWRRTYNHWGYSRLDQIDASNVGGLRLAWAWTME' A
#
# COMPACT_ATOMS: atom_id res chain seq x y z
N MET A 1 -34.96 -26.19 27.10
CA MET A 1 -33.55 -25.78 27.00
C MET A 1 -32.79 -26.63 25.96
N ARG A 2 -33.21 -26.67 24.68
CA ARG A 2 -32.53 -27.46 23.60
C ARG A 2 -32.59 -26.79 22.22
N THR A 3 -32.65 -25.46 22.18
CA THR A 3 -32.68 -24.70 20.91
C THR A 3 -31.64 -23.59 20.84
N LEU A 4 -30.99 -23.24 21.96
CA LEU A 4 -29.97 -22.19 22.02
C LEU A 4 -28.63 -22.62 21.39
N ASP A 5 -28.30 -23.91 21.40
CA ASP A 5 -26.99 -24.42 20.96
C ASP A 5 -26.79 -24.35 19.44
N ARG A 6 -27.86 -24.54 18.66
CA ARG A 6 -27.78 -24.54 17.19
C ARG A 6 -27.57 -23.13 16.63
N GLY A 7 -28.22 -22.14 17.21
CA GLY A 7 -28.08 -20.74 16.81
C GLY A 7 -26.68 -20.20 17.08
N LEU A 8 -26.09 -20.58 18.23
CA LEU A 8 -24.73 -20.20 18.59
C LEU A 8 -23.69 -20.83 17.65
N ILE A 9 -23.84 -22.11 17.29
CA ILE A 9 -22.95 -22.79 16.35
C ILE A 9 -23.01 -22.13 14.95
N VAL A 10 -24.21 -21.81 14.47
CA VAL A 10 -24.37 -21.11 13.17
C VAL A 10 -23.76 -19.71 13.21
N ALA A 11 -23.96 -18.96 14.30
CA ALA A 11 -23.36 -17.63 14.45
C ALA A 11 -21.82 -17.68 14.51
N ILE A 12 -21.24 -18.67 15.19
CA ILE A 12 -19.79 -18.88 15.23
C ILE A 12 -19.25 -19.27 13.85
N LEU A 13 -19.94 -20.17 13.13
CA LEU A 13 -19.55 -20.54 11.76
C LEU A 13 -19.58 -19.34 10.80
N LEU A 14 -20.55 -18.43 10.97
CA LEU A 14 -20.63 -17.19 10.18
C LEU A 14 -19.53 -16.19 10.52
N LEU A 15 -19.13 -16.07 11.80
CA LEU A 15 -18.05 -15.18 12.21
C LEU A 15 -16.66 -15.68 11.79
N VAL A 16 -16.44 -17.00 11.79
CA VAL A 16 -15.15 -17.62 11.41
C VAL A 16 -15.02 -17.79 9.90
N GLY A 17 -16.14 -17.95 9.17
CA GLY A 17 -16.17 -18.14 7.73
C GLY A 17 -16.20 -16.85 6.90
N ALA A 18 -16.25 -15.67 7.53
CA ALA A 18 -16.18 -14.42 6.80
C ALA A 18 -14.79 -14.29 6.15
N PRO A 19 -14.69 -14.18 4.81
CA PRO A 19 -13.40 -13.95 4.20
C PRO A 19 -12.84 -12.63 4.73
N ALA A 20 -11.57 -12.65 5.14
CA ALA A 20 -10.80 -11.45 5.45
C ALA A 20 -10.56 -10.65 4.15
N ALA A 21 -11.62 -10.12 3.54
CA ALA A 21 -11.60 -9.39 2.28
C ALA A 21 -11.03 -7.97 2.41
N ALA A 22 -10.51 -7.62 3.59
CA ALA A 22 -9.95 -6.31 3.89
C ALA A 22 -8.42 -6.24 3.69
N GLN A 23 -7.75 -7.37 3.42
CA GLN A 23 -6.33 -7.36 3.14
C GLN A 23 -6.14 -7.22 1.61
N PRO A 24 -5.42 -6.19 1.13
CA PRO A 24 -5.06 -6.11 -0.28
C PRO A 24 -4.38 -7.41 -0.68
N ASP A 25 -4.77 -7.93 -1.85
CA ASP A 25 -4.29 -9.22 -2.31
C ASP A 25 -2.77 -9.13 -2.52
N ALA A 26 -1.99 -9.75 -1.62
CA ALA A 26 -0.54 -9.78 -1.73
C ALA A 26 -0.05 -10.52 -3.00
N ARG A 27 -0.98 -11.13 -3.75
CA ARG A 27 -0.69 -11.78 -5.03
C ARG A 27 -0.15 -10.83 -6.10
N ASP A 28 -0.47 -9.54 -6.04
CA ASP A 28 0.01 -8.55 -7.01
C ASP A 28 1.27 -7.81 -6.55
N TYR A 29 1.90 -8.26 -5.47
CA TYR A 29 3.15 -7.69 -4.98
C TYR A 29 4.36 -8.30 -5.70
N GLU A 30 5.16 -7.47 -6.35
CA GLU A 30 6.46 -7.86 -6.91
C GLU A 30 7.55 -7.72 -5.83
N PRO A 31 8.28 -8.80 -5.48
CA PRO A 31 9.40 -8.71 -4.55
C PRO A 31 10.49 -7.77 -5.06
N VAL A 32 10.96 -6.87 -4.20
CA VAL A 32 12.05 -5.97 -4.54
C VAL A 32 13.33 -6.75 -4.80
N THR A 33 13.89 -6.60 -6.00
CA THR A 33 15.15 -7.23 -6.42
C THR A 33 16.36 -6.33 -6.16
N GLU A 34 17.55 -6.90 -6.13
CA GLU A 34 18.80 -6.13 -6.08
C GLU A 34 18.94 -5.17 -7.28
N ALA A 35 18.52 -5.60 -8.47
CA ALA A 35 18.52 -4.77 -9.67
C ALA A 35 17.63 -3.53 -9.50
N MET A 36 16.46 -3.66 -8.88
CA MET A 36 15.59 -2.51 -8.56
C MET A 36 16.22 -1.57 -7.53
N LEU A 37 17.07 -2.05 -6.61
CA LEU A 37 17.76 -1.16 -5.68
C LEU A 37 18.90 -0.39 -6.36
N LEU A 38 19.60 -1.02 -7.31
CA LEU A 38 20.66 -0.38 -8.10
C LEU A 38 20.09 0.63 -9.11
N GLU A 39 19.00 0.27 -9.78
CA GLU A 39 18.27 1.16 -10.70
C GLU A 39 16.76 1.12 -10.41
N PRO A 40 16.28 1.92 -9.44
CA PRO A 40 14.87 1.95 -9.08
C PRO A 40 14.00 2.40 -10.25
N PRO A 41 12.83 1.76 -10.48
CA PRO A 41 11.84 2.27 -11.41
C PRO A 41 11.54 3.76 -11.16
N PRO A 42 11.25 4.56 -12.20
CA PRO A 42 11.07 6.01 -12.05
C PRO A 42 9.96 6.40 -11.06
N GLY A 43 8.89 5.60 -10.98
CA GLY A 43 7.74 5.84 -10.10
C GLY A 43 7.95 5.44 -8.65
N ASP A 44 9.03 4.71 -8.33
CA ASP A 44 9.22 4.12 -7.01
C ASP A 44 10.27 4.85 -6.17
N TRP A 45 10.06 4.82 -4.85
CA TRP A 45 10.96 5.35 -3.84
C TRP A 45 11.27 4.28 -2.79
N LEU A 46 12.08 3.29 -3.17
CA LEU A 46 12.31 2.06 -2.39
C LEU A 46 13.32 2.19 -1.24
N MET A 47 14.02 3.31 -1.16
CA MET A 47 15.08 3.58 -0.18
C MET A 47 14.97 5.02 0.32
N TRP A 48 15.51 5.32 1.51
CA TRP A 48 15.42 6.65 2.15
C TRP A 48 15.71 7.83 1.20
N ARG A 49 16.75 7.73 0.37
CA ARG A 49 17.16 8.75 -0.61
C ARG A 49 17.05 8.25 -2.06
N ARG A 50 16.16 7.30 -2.32
CA ARG A 50 15.91 6.63 -3.61
C ARG A 50 17.05 5.77 -4.15
N THR A 51 18.30 6.25 -4.15
CA THR A 51 19.49 5.60 -4.73
C THR A 51 20.62 5.49 -3.70
N TYR A 52 21.53 4.52 -3.86
CA TYR A 52 22.66 4.29 -2.94
C TYR A 52 23.63 5.47 -2.81
N ASN A 53 23.72 6.33 -3.83
CA ASN A 53 24.50 7.56 -3.79
C ASN A 53 23.81 8.70 -3.00
N HIS A 54 22.64 8.43 -2.42
CA HIS A 54 21.89 9.32 -1.53
C HIS A 54 21.44 10.66 -2.12
N TRP A 55 21.18 10.73 -3.43
CA TRP A 55 20.81 11.99 -4.09
C TRP A 55 19.44 12.55 -3.70
N GLY A 56 18.45 11.70 -3.39
CA GLY A 56 17.09 12.17 -3.12
C GLY A 56 16.44 12.88 -4.32
N TYR A 57 16.73 12.42 -5.54
CA TYR A 57 16.24 12.98 -6.79
C TYR A 57 15.24 12.04 -7.47
N SER A 58 14.09 12.56 -7.91
CA SER A 58 13.11 11.83 -8.74
C SER A 58 13.36 12.09 -10.23
N ARG A 59 13.27 11.04 -11.05
CA ARG A 59 13.34 11.15 -12.52
C ARG A 59 11.98 11.50 -13.16
N LEU A 60 10.91 11.59 -12.37
CA LEU A 60 9.58 11.98 -12.87
C LEU A 60 9.59 13.47 -13.26
N ASP A 61 8.97 13.78 -14.39
CA ASP A 61 8.92 15.11 -14.99
C ASP A 61 7.49 15.62 -15.22
N GLN A 62 6.47 14.85 -14.79
CA GLN A 62 5.07 15.25 -14.92
C GLN A 62 4.76 16.60 -14.23
N ILE A 63 5.45 16.90 -13.13
CA ILE A 63 5.34 18.18 -12.41
C ILE A 63 6.61 18.98 -12.70
N ASP A 64 6.43 20.19 -13.24
CA ASP A 64 7.52 21.06 -13.66
C ASP A 64 7.23 22.54 -13.32
N ALA A 65 8.17 23.43 -13.68
CA ALA A 65 8.06 24.86 -13.39
C ALA A 65 6.85 25.54 -14.07
N SER A 66 6.29 24.96 -15.13
CA SER A 66 5.13 25.50 -15.83
C SER A 66 3.81 25.15 -15.15
N ASN A 67 3.74 24.02 -14.44
CA ASN A 67 2.48 23.50 -13.88
C ASN A 67 2.45 23.39 -12.35
N VAL A 68 3.59 23.54 -11.65
CA VAL A 68 3.67 23.38 -10.19
C VAL A 68 2.73 24.30 -9.41
N GLY A 69 2.41 25.49 -9.96
CA GLY A 69 1.45 26.43 -9.35
C GLY A 69 0.00 25.91 -9.31
N GLY A 70 -0.31 24.87 -10.07
CA GLY A 70 -1.65 24.25 -10.14
C GLY A 70 -1.89 23.13 -9.13
N LEU A 71 -0.90 22.72 -8.34
CA LEU A 71 -1.04 21.60 -7.41
C LEU A 71 -2.15 21.85 -6.37
N ARG A 72 -2.83 20.76 -6.00
CA ARG A 72 -3.90 20.71 -5.00
C ARG A 72 -3.65 19.56 -4.04
N LEU A 73 -4.20 19.67 -2.83
CA LEU A 73 -4.13 18.58 -1.84
C LEU A 73 -4.83 17.34 -2.38
N ALA A 74 -4.09 16.23 -2.51
CA ALA A 74 -4.66 14.94 -2.89
C ALA A 74 -5.24 14.21 -1.67
N TRP A 75 -4.46 14.09 -0.60
CA TRP A 75 -4.83 13.46 0.66
C TRP A 75 -3.87 13.89 1.78
N ALA A 76 -4.27 13.72 3.04
CA ALA A 76 -3.41 13.90 4.22
C ALA A 76 -3.74 12.83 5.27
N TRP A 77 -2.77 12.51 6.12
CA TRP A 77 -2.90 11.56 7.21
C TRP A 77 -2.37 12.15 8.51
N THR A 78 -3.11 12.01 9.61
CA THR A 78 -2.69 12.50 10.92
C THR A 78 -1.69 11.53 11.55
N MET A 79 -0.56 12.04 12.00
CA MET A 79 0.41 11.29 12.79
C MET A 79 0.11 11.49 14.28
N GLU A 80 0.27 10.43 15.08
CA GLU A 80 0.18 10.48 16.54
C GLU A 80 1.43 11.11 17.18
#